data_AF-A0A815UPF5-F1
#
_entry.id   AF-A0A815UPF5-F1
#
_cell.length_a   1.000
_cell.length_b   1.000
_cell.length_c   1.000
_cell.angle_alpha   90.00
_cell.angle_beta   90.00
_cell.angle_gamma   90.00
#
_symmetry.space_group_name_H-M   'P 1'
#
loop_
_entity.id
_entity.type
_entity.pdbx_description
1 polymer ?
#
loop_
_entity_poly.entity_id
_entity_poly.type
_entity_poly.pdbx_seq_one_letter_code
_entity_poly.pdbx_strand_id
1 'polypeptide(L)'
;MPPKTDRFYKNHLYKILSNPSNYSDTTLQELNSLLHEQPDLVDFTHPIEGSYYHVICRNSHSQDNIGFRMIYALSNAGADPNVTDGMGNTPLHEAIIQTFDDNNFNLIQALFRVGVDPRIVNHEGKTADVYIKNKPQLKAFYKAYGEGIWTAIETCNIQESERLMTGFIKVDCKHNSNKTLLDKACDLNCQSIIDILANYQITTEFVHSILACDWDRASLIYEHDKNSLQIYPLDTIHRLTDVRRYSKSLLEYCLDTQCSKPFEMLFHSSIIKYDVNILCTDGLPFFFHCFDEFITYNIRDNILLNSNMSMKSFKGETILFHLINLYSLKENTEYLKIFSNIIYKNPLILTQRNELEQTIVDIIESTQSISMHNKLRPFYDIIMNLLISQLKNDKIIEQFILNNFGYYLLIFCKNKTLLMTRYVYKLLRSLKLYRSLPVLMFNFLQTIIENNFEKLKLILKLQPNIYSTKDSFGRTCVHLAVLHQKYDILK
;
A
#
# COMPACT_ATOMS: atom_id res chain seq x y z
N MET A 1 -50.21 11.22 9.48
CA MET A 1 -48.75 11.07 9.27
C MET A 1 -48.47 11.12 7.78
N PRO A 2 -47.46 11.85 7.30
CA PRO A 2 -47.12 11.84 5.87
C PRO A 2 -46.68 10.42 5.44
N PRO A 3 -46.90 10.03 4.17
CA PRO A 3 -46.51 8.72 3.66
C PRO A 3 -44.99 8.51 3.81
N LYS A 4 -44.54 7.25 3.94
CA LYS A 4 -43.11 6.90 4.11
C LYS A 4 -42.21 7.51 3.02
N THR A 5 -42.74 7.64 1.80
CA THR A 5 -42.09 8.27 0.64
C THR A 5 -41.77 9.75 0.87
N ASP A 6 -42.69 10.50 1.46
CA ASP A 6 -42.50 11.92 1.80
C ASP A 6 -41.41 12.11 2.86
N ARG A 7 -41.26 11.14 3.77
CA ARG A 7 -40.22 11.18 4.82
C ARG A 7 -38.83 10.91 4.26
N PHE A 8 -38.71 10.03 3.27
CA PHE A 8 -37.43 9.71 2.63
C PHE A 8 -36.77 10.97 2.06
N TYR A 9 -37.48 11.73 1.23
CA TYR A 9 -36.95 12.95 0.58
C TYR A 9 -36.79 14.15 1.53
N LYS A 10 -37.67 14.26 2.54
CA LYS A 10 -37.64 15.39 3.47
C LYS A 10 -36.56 15.23 4.55
N ASN A 11 -36.02 14.03 4.72
CA ASN A 11 -35.00 13.76 5.72
C ASN A 11 -33.66 14.43 5.36
N HIS A 12 -32.97 14.93 6.38
CA HIS A 12 -31.62 15.46 6.30
C HIS A 12 -30.64 14.47 5.68
N LEU A 13 -30.78 13.17 5.98
CA LEU A 13 -29.96 12.11 5.40
C LEU A 13 -30.00 12.12 3.86
N TYR A 14 -31.19 12.20 3.25
CA TYR A 14 -31.31 12.27 1.79
C TYR A 14 -30.62 13.51 1.22
N LYS A 15 -30.78 14.66 1.87
CA LYS A 15 -30.19 15.91 1.40
C LYS A 15 -28.67 15.85 1.35
N ILE A 16 -28.04 15.28 2.38
CA ILE A 16 -26.59 15.06 2.43
C ILE A 16 -26.15 14.18 1.25
N LEU A 17 -26.84 13.05 1.04
CA LEU A 17 -26.44 12.04 0.05
C LEU A 17 -26.79 12.43 -1.40
N SER A 18 -27.81 13.26 -1.60
CA SER A 18 -28.32 13.60 -2.93
C SER A 18 -27.47 14.63 -3.70
N ASN A 19 -26.55 15.33 -3.03
CA ASN A 19 -25.81 16.44 -3.62
C ASN A 19 -24.30 16.21 -3.64
N PRO A 20 -23.76 15.61 -4.72
CA PRO A 20 -22.34 15.24 -4.81
C PRO A 20 -21.40 16.46 -4.80
N SER A 21 -21.88 17.65 -5.18
CA SER A 21 -21.06 18.87 -5.09
C SER A 21 -20.69 19.25 -3.66
N ASN A 22 -21.44 18.73 -2.68
CA ASN A 22 -21.22 19.01 -1.27
C ASN A 22 -20.34 17.95 -0.61
N TYR A 23 -19.98 16.87 -1.30
CA TYR A 23 -19.18 15.81 -0.69
C TYR A 23 -17.81 16.36 -0.28
N SER A 24 -17.64 16.46 1.02
CA SER A 24 -16.44 16.89 1.72
C SER A 24 -16.28 16.13 3.03
N ASP A 25 -15.10 16.17 3.64
CA ASP A 25 -14.87 15.58 4.96
C ASP A 25 -15.85 16.13 6.01
N THR A 26 -16.27 17.39 5.89
CA THR A 26 -17.25 17.99 6.79
C THR A 26 -18.63 17.36 6.63
N THR A 27 -19.07 17.07 5.40
CA THR A 27 -20.34 16.38 5.18
C THR A 27 -20.32 14.93 5.64
N LEU A 28 -19.16 14.26 5.55
CA LEU A 28 -19.00 12.90 6.06
C LEU A 28 -19.07 12.88 7.60
N GLN A 29 -18.46 13.87 8.27
CA GLN A 29 -18.58 14.04 9.73
C GLN A 29 -20.02 14.35 10.16
N GLU A 30 -20.72 15.22 9.42
CA GLU A 30 -22.13 15.52 9.64
C GLU A 30 -23.00 14.27 9.48
N LEU A 31 -22.74 13.46 8.44
CA LEU A 31 -23.40 12.17 8.22
C LEU A 31 -23.19 11.21 9.40
N ASN A 32 -21.94 11.02 9.83
CA ASN A 32 -21.63 10.13 10.95
C ASN A 32 -22.33 10.60 12.24
N SER A 33 -22.34 11.91 12.50
CA SER A 33 -23.01 12.50 13.67
C SER A 33 -24.53 12.24 13.64
N LEU A 34 -25.16 12.47 12.48
CA LEU A 34 -26.58 12.23 12.28
C LEU A 34 -26.95 10.76 12.49
N LEU A 35 -26.13 9.84 11.97
CA LEU A 35 -26.37 8.39 12.08
C LEU A 35 -26.14 7.86 13.51
N HIS A 36 -25.25 8.48 14.29
CA HIS A 36 -25.10 8.18 15.72
C HIS A 36 -26.35 8.59 16.52
N GLU A 37 -26.94 9.75 16.21
CA GLU A 37 -28.15 10.23 16.88
C GLU A 37 -29.42 9.49 16.43
N GLN A 38 -29.50 9.12 15.15
CA GLN A 38 -30.69 8.56 14.52
C GLN A 38 -30.32 7.41 13.56
N PRO A 39 -29.95 6.22 14.07
CA PRO A 39 -29.56 5.09 13.23
C PRO A 39 -30.71 4.57 12.36
N ASP A 40 -31.94 4.57 12.88
CA ASP A 40 -33.15 4.08 12.20
C ASP A 40 -33.48 4.82 10.89
N LEU A 41 -32.83 5.97 10.63
CA LEU A 41 -33.03 6.69 9.38
C LEU A 41 -32.65 5.85 8.16
N VAL A 42 -31.69 4.93 8.29
CA VAL A 42 -31.21 4.13 7.16
C VAL A 42 -32.23 3.13 6.63
N ASP A 43 -33.25 2.78 7.44
CA ASP A 43 -34.30 1.83 7.08
C ASP A 43 -35.36 2.44 6.14
N PHE A 44 -35.35 3.76 5.93
CA PHE A 44 -36.26 4.39 4.98
C PHE A 44 -35.87 4.06 3.53
N THR A 45 -36.83 3.55 2.76
CA THR A 45 -36.68 3.24 1.34
C THR A 45 -37.75 3.94 0.51
N HIS A 46 -37.43 4.20 -0.75
CA HIS A 46 -38.34 4.76 -1.74
C HIS A 46 -38.72 3.70 -2.79
N PRO A 47 -40.00 3.55 -3.17
CA PRO A 47 -40.43 2.53 -4.14
C PRO A 47 -39.76 2.60 -5.50
N ILE A 48 -39.32 3.78 -5.91
CA ILE A 48 -38.66 3.99 -7.21
C ILE A 48 -37.15 4.10 -7.04
N GLU A 49 -36.68 4.85 -6.04
CA GLU A 49 -35.24 5.14 -5.90
C GLU A 49 -34.48 4.07 -5.12
N GLY A 50 -35.18 3.21 -4.37
CA GLY A 50 -34.56 2.22 -3.50
C GLY A 50 -34.09 2.81 -2.17
N SER A 51 -32.97 2.30 -1.66
CA SER A 51 -32.31 2.73 -0.42
C SER A 51 -31.34 3.89 -0.64
N TYR A 52 -30.84 4.45 0.47
CA TYR A 52 -29.78 5.46 0.47
C TYR A 52 -28.47 5.01 -0.23
N TYR A 53 -28.18 3.71 -0.25
CA TYR A 53 -27.08 3.17 -1.04
C TYR A 53 -27.25 3.46 -2.54
N HIS A 54 -28.47 3.39 -3.08
CA HIS A 54 -28.72 3.70 -4.49
C HIS A 54 -28.48 5.18 -4.76
N VAL A 55 -28.91 6.07 -3.85
CA VAL A 55 -28.68 7.52 -3.98
C VAL A 55 -27.19 7.82 -4.08
N ILE A 56 -26.36 7.22 -3.20
CA ILE A 56 -24.90 7.34 -3.27
C ILE A 56 -24.40 6.79 -4.61
N CYS A 57 -24.84 5.61 -5.04
CA CYS A 57 -24.34 4.98 -6.27
C CYS A 57 -24.67 5.77 -7.55
N ARG A 58 -25.80 6.48 -7.58
CA ARG A 58 -26.18 7.36 -8.71
C ARG A 58 -25.38 8.66 -8.75
N ASN A 59 -25.01 9.18 -7.58
CA ASN A 59 -24.39 10.49 -7.46
C ASN A 59 -22.86 10.45 -7.35
N SER A 60 -22.30 9.32 -6.91
CA SER A 60 -20.85 9.14 -6.77
C SER A 60 -20.23 8.87 -8.13
N HIS A 61 -19.24 9.68 -8.52
CA HIS A 61 -18.47 9.48 -9.75
C HIS A 61 -17.10 8.89 -9.45
N SER A 62 -16.37 8.38 -10.46
CA SER A 62 -15.08 7.71 -10.26
C SER A 62 -13.96 8.59 -9.67
N GLN A 63 -14.14 9.90 -9.58
CA GLN A 63 -13.18 10.82 -8.95
C GLN A 63 -13.54 11.15 -7.50
N ASP A 64 -14.71 10.72 -7.04
CA ASP A 64 -15.19 10.99 -5.69
C ASP A 64 -14.56 10.01 -4.69
N ASN A 65 -13.81 10.57 -3.74
CA ASN A 65 -13.17 9.82 -2.66
C ASN A 65 -14.06 9.67 -1.41
N ILE A 66 -15.27 10.23 -1.42
CA ILE A 66 -16.14 10.34 -0.24
C ILE A 66 -17.36 9.45 -0.38
N GLY A 67 -17.96 9.32 -1.56
CA GLY A 67 -19.15 8.49 -1.77
C GLY A 67 -18.98 7.06 -1.29
N PHE A 68 -17.83 6.43 -1.57
CA PHE A 68 -17.55 5.08 -1.07
C PHE A 68 -17.35 5.03 0.47
N ARG A 69 -16.96 6.14 1.11
CA ARG A 69 -16.87 6.25 2.58
C ARG A 69 -18.24 6.33 3.22
N MET A 70 -19.18 7.02 2.57
CA MET A 70 -20.57 7.09 2.99
C MET A 70 -21.26 5.71 2.97
N ILE A 71 -20.85 4.80 2.07
CA ILE A 71 -21.29 3.39 2.09
C ILE A 71 -20.97 2.73 3.43
N TYR A 72 -19.74 2.91 3.95
CA TYR A 72 -19.36 2.37 5.26
C TYR A 72 -20.11 3.05 6.41
N ALA A 73 -20.36 4.36 6.33
CA ALA A 73 -21.15 5.08 7.33
C ALA A 73 -22.58 4.52 7.45
N LEU A 74 -23.27 4.32 6.31
CA LEU A 74 -24.59 3.70 6.29
C LEU A 74 -24.56 2.26 6.83
N SER A 75 -23.52 1.48 6.48
CA SER A 75 -23.36 0.12 6.96
C SER A 75 -23.14 0.05 8.47
N ASN A 76 -22.37 0.98 9.05
CA ASN A 76 -22.17 1.07 10.50
C ASN A 76 -23.47 1.40 11.26
N ALA A 77 -24.42 2.07 10.60
CA ALA A 77 -25.76 2.33 11.12
C ALA A 77 -26.75 1.17 10.89
N GLY A 78 -26.31 0.06 10.26
CA GLY A 78 -27.13 -1.15 10.07
C GLY A 78 -28.00 -1.16 8.80
N ALA A 79 -27.68 -0.30 7.82
CA ALA A 79 -28.37 -0.24 6.54
C ALA A 79 -28.22 -1.55 5.74
N ASP A 80 -29.33 -2.09 5.23
CA ASP A 80 -29.33 -3.28 4.39
C ASP A 80 -28.77 -2.98 2.98
N PRO A 81 -27.63 -3.57 2.57
CA PRO A 81 -27.03 -3.33 1.26
C PRO A 81 -27.76 -4.03 0.10
N ASN A 82 -28.70 -4.94 0.39
CA ASN A 82 -29.36 -5.82 -0.59
C ASN A 82 -30.75 -5.35 -1.02
N VAL A 83 -31.23 -4.21 -0.47
CA VAL A 83 -32.48 -3.57 -0.87
C VAL A 83 -32.52 -3.36 -2.38
N THR A 84 -33.67 -3.57 -3.00
CA THR A 84 -33.87 -3.30 -4.42
C THR A 84 -34.67 -2.02 -4.67
N ASP A 85 -34.37 -1.33 -5.76
CA ASP A 85 -35.18 -0.22 -6.26
C ASP A 85 -36.44 -0.68 -7.02
N GLY A 86 -37.16 0.26 -7.65
CA GLY A 86 -38.41 -0.03 -8.38
C GLY A 86 -38.23 -0.92 -9.62
N MET A 87 -37.00 -1.08 -10.10
CA MET A 87 -36.63 -1.96 -11.22
C MET A 87 -36.07 -3.31 -10.73
N GLY A 88 -36.03 -3.53 -9.42
CA GLY A 88 -35.40 -4.69 -8.81
C GLY A 88 -33.87 -4.59 -8.76
N ASN A 89 -33.28 -3.45 -9.17
CA ASN A 89 -31.84 -3.28 -9.13
C ASN A 89 -31.39 -3.14 -7.67
N THR A 90 -30.29 -3.80 -7.31
CA THR A 90 -29.59 -3.55 -6.04
C THR A 90 -28.62 -2.36 -6.19
N PRO A 91 -28.08 -1.80 -5.09
CA PRO A 91 -27.04 -0.79 -5.18
C PRO A 91 -25.83 -1.24 -6.01
N LEU A 92 -25.51 -2.54 -6.01
CA LEU A 92 -24.43 -3.08 -6.84
C LEU A 92 -24.72 -2.98 -8.34
N HIS A 93 -25.98 -3.16 -8.77
CA HIS A 93 -26.37 -2.93 -10.16
C HIS A 93 -26.14 -1.48 -10.53
N GLU A 94 -26.64 -0.56 -9.70
CA GLU A 94 -26.51 0.88 -9.93
C GLU A 94 -25.04 1.30 -9.99
N ALA A 95 -24.22 0.86 -9.04
CA ALA A 95 -22.78 1.15 -9.03
C ALA A 95 -22.09 0.67 -10.32
N ILE A 96 -22.40 -0.54 -10.81
CA ILE A 96 -21.80 -1.07 -12.05
C ILE A 96 -22.28 -0.32 -13.29
N ILE A 97 -23.57 0.02 -13.35
CA ILE A 97 -24.18 0.76 -14.46
C ILE A 97 -23.58 2.17 -14.56
N GLN A 98 -23.41 2.84 -13.41
CA GLN A 98 -22.88 4.21 -13.32
C GLN A 98 -21.35 4.27 -13.35
N THR A 99 -20.65 3.14 -13.22
CA THR A 99 -19.18 3.13 -13.32
C THR A 99 -18.77 3.47 -14.75
N PHE A 100 -18.01 4.55 -14.94
CA PHE A 100 -17.46 4.93 -16.26
C PHE A 100 -16.00 4.52 -16.44
N ASP A 101 -15.23 4.44 -15.35
CA ASP A 101 -13.80 4.13 -15.35
C ASP A 101 -13.55 2.61 -15.23
N ASP A 102 -12.53 2.11 -15.93
CA ASP A 102 -12.05 0.72 -15.83
C ASP A 102 -10.86 0.59 -14.87
N ASN A 103 -10.54 1.62 -14.07
CA ASN A 103 -9.40 1.59 -13.15
C ASN A 103 -9.73 1.96 -11.69
N ASN A 104 -10.93 2.51 -11.41
CA ASN A 104 -11.35 2.85 -10.04
C ASN A 104 -12.62 2.09 -9.66
N PHE A 105 -12.47 1.16 -8.71
CA PHE A 105 -13.56 0.29 -8.23
C PHE A 105 -13.88 0.51 -6.75
N ASN A 106 -13.45 1.63 -6.14
CA ASN A 106 -13.60 1.86 -4.70
C ASN A 106 -15.05 1.72 -4.21
N LEU A 107 -16.01 2.25 -4.98
CA LEU A 107 -17.43 2.15 -4.64
C LEU A 107 -17.93 0.71 -4.66
N ILE A 108 -17.60 -0.06 -5.71
CA ILE A 108 -17.98 -1.47 -5.84
C ILE A 108 -17.31 -2.31 -4.75
N GLN A 109 -16.04 -2.03 -4.45
CA GLN A 109 -15.30 -2.68 -3.39
C GLN A 109 -15.91 -2.39 -2.01
N ALA A 110 -16.38 -1.17 -1.77
CA ALA A 110 -17.10 -0.82 -0.54
C ALA A 110 -18.41 -1.61 -0.43
N LEU A 111 -19.18 -1.72 -1.51
CA LEU A 111 -20.41 -2.54 -1.54
C LEU A 111 -20.13 -4.02 -1.22
N PHE A 112 -19.05 -4.58 -1.75
CA PHE A 112 -18.62 -5.94 -1.39
C PHE A 112 -18.24 -6.06 0.09
N ARG A 113 -17.52 -5.08 0.65
CA ARG A 113 -17.16 -5.09 2.09
C ARG A 113 -18.35 -4.92 3.01
N VAL A 114 -19.41 -4.23 2.62
CA VAL A 114 -20.64 -4.17 3.44
C VAL A 114 -21.52 -5.40 3.26
N GLY A 115 -21.09 -6.39 2.47
CA GLY A 115 -21.73 -7.70 2.38
C GLY A 115 -22.90 -7.77 1.41
N VAL A 116 -22.84 -7.00 0.30
CA VAL A 116 -23.83 -7.15 -0.78
C VAL A 116 -23.78 -8.55 -1.41
N ASP A 117 -24.95 -9.12 -1.72
CA ASP A 117 -25.10 -10.39 -2.41
C ASP A 117 -25.06 -10.15 -3.94
N PRO A 118 -23.99 -10.56 -4.64
CA PRO A 118 -23.84 -10.31 -6.08
C PRO A 118 -24.84 -11.10 -6.94
N ARG A 119 -25.53 -12.10 -6.37
CA ARG A 119 -26.41 -13.03 -7.10
C ARG A 119 -27.84 -12.53 -7.22
N ILE A 120 -28.20 -11.45 -6.54
CA ILE A 120 -29.55 -10.89 -6.62
C ILE A 120 -29.80 -10.44 -8.06
N VAL A 121 -30.95 -10.84 -8.61
CA VAL A 121 -31.38 -10.47 -9.95
C VAL A 121 -32.42 -9.37 -9.89
N ASN A 122 -32.37 -8.46 -10.86
CA ASN A 122 -33.39 -7.44 -11.05
C ASN A 122 -34.67 -7.99 -11.71
N HIS A 123 -35.66 -7.13 -12.00
CA HIS A 123 -36.91 -7.55 -12.65
C HIS A 123 -36.72 -8.11 -14.07
N GLU A 124 -35.56 -7.89 -14.71
CA GLU A 124 -35.19 -8.53 -15.99
C GLU A 124 -34.54 -9.91 -15.81
N GLY A 125 -34.38 -10.38 -14.57
CA GLY A 125 -33.69 -11.65 -14.27
C GLY A 125 -32.17 -11.58 -14.44
N LYS A 126 -31.58 -10.37 -14.41
CA LYS A 126 -30.14 -10.17 -14.60
C LYS A 126 -29.46 -9.81 -13.29
N THR A 127 -28.29 -10.39 -13.07
CA THR A 127 -27.33 -9.99 -12.03
C THR A 127 -26.53 -8.77 -12.47
N ALA A 128 -25.86 -8.11 -11.52
CA ALA A 128 -25.15 -6.86 -11.78
C ALA A 128 -23.97 -7.02 -12.76
N ASP A 129 -23.28 -8.16 -12.76
CA ASP A 129 -22.14 -8.45 -13.64
C ASP A 129 -22.49 -8.45 -15.14
N VAL A 130 -23.75 -8.76 -15.49
CA VAL A 130 -24.26 -8.71 -16.87
C VAL A 130 -24.11 -7.30 -17.48
N TYR A 131 -24.10 -6.26 -16.64
CA TYR A 131 -23.96 -4.88 -17.06
C TYR A 131 -22.49 -4.43 -17.21
N ILE A 132 -21.50 -5.27 -16.87
CA ILE A 132 -20.08 -4.99 -17.09
C ILE A 132 -19.74 -5.16 -18.59
N LYS A 133 -19.95 -4.08 -19.35
CA LYS A 133 -19.66 -4.03 -20.80
C LYS A 133 -18.41 -3.22 -21.07
N ASN A 134 -17.50 -3.76 -21.89
CA ASN A 134 -16.27 -3.09 -22.34
C ASN A 134 -15.34 -2.63 -21.20
N LYS A 135 -15.32 -3.36 -20.08
CA LYS A 135 -14.51 -3.06 -18.88
C LYS A 135 -13.77 -4.32 -18.40
N PRO A 136 -12.64 -4.69 -19.04
CA PRO A 136 -11.95 -5.94 -18.74
C PRO A 136 -11.39 -6.01 -17.32
N GLN A 137 -10.92 -4.89 -16.78
CA GLN A 137 -10.35 -4.87 -15.43
C GLN A 137 -11.45 -4.98 -14.38
N LEU A 138 -12.58 -4.30 -14.56
CA LEU A 138 -13.74 -4.47 -13.67
C LEU A 138 -14.25 -5.90 -13.72
N LYS A 139 -14.30 -6.52 -14.90
CA LYS A 139 -14.72 -7.91 -15.06
C LYS A 139 -13.77 -8.88 -14.34
N ALA A 140 -12.47 -8.64 -14.42
CA ALA A 140 -11.47 -9.43 -13.70
C ALA A 140 -11.60 -9.25 -12.19
N PHE A 141 -11.79 -8.02 -11.71
CA PHE A 141 -12.03 -7.69 -10.31
C PHE A 141 -13.28 -8.40 -9.77
N TYR A 142 -14.41 -8.28 -10.48
CA TYR A 142 -15.66 -8.92 -10.09
C TYR A 142 -15.53 -10.46 -10.05
N LYS A 143 -14.89 -11.05 -11.06
CA LYS A 143 -14.66 -12.49 -11.09
C LYS A 143 -13.77 -12.96 -9.94
N ALA A 144 -12.76 -12.17 -9.57
CA ALA A 144 -11.87 -12.49 -8.46
C ALA A 144 -12.56 -12.35 -7.09
N TYR A 145 -13.63 -11.58 -6.98
CA TYR A 145 -14.46 -11.55 -5.77
C TYR A 145 -15.19 -12.89 -5.55
N GLY A 146 -15.58 -13.57 -6.63
CA GLY A 146 -16.29 -14.85 -6.58
C GLY A 146 -17.79 -14.70 -6.37
N GLU A 147 -18.43 -15.75 -5.85
CA GLU A 147 -19.89 -15.80 -5.63
C GLU A 147 -20.34 -15.07 -4.34
N GLY A 148 -19.39 -14.48 -3.61
CA GLY A 148 -19.64 -13.68 -2.41
C GLY A 148 -19.83 -14.47 -1.12
N ILE A 149 -19.84 -13.72 0.00
CA ILE A 149 -19.84 -14.29 1.35
C ILE A 149 -21.09 -15.12 1.66
N TRP A 150 -22.25 -14.70 1.14
CA TRP A 150 -23.52 -15.38 1.35
C TRP A 150 -23.47 -16.81 0.82
N THR A 151 -22.93 -17.01 -0.39
CA THR A 151 -22.77 -18.34 -0.98
C THR A 151 -21.76 -19.18 -0.21
N ALA A 152 -20.65 -18.58 0.21
CA ALA A 152 -19.63 -19.28 0.99
C ALA A 152 -20.21 -19.84 2.30
N ILE A 153 -21.05 -19.06 3.00
CA ILE A 153 -21.72 -19.52 4.22
C ILE A 153 -22.81 -20.56 3.90
N GLU A 154 -23.65 -20.33 2.89
CA GLU A 154 -24.70 -21.26 2.48
C GLU A 154 -24.19 -22.65 2.10
N THR A 155 -22.99 -22.70 1.53
CA THR A 155 -22.31 -23.95 1.14
C THR A 155 -21.36 -24.49 2.22
N CYS A 156 -21.27 -23.82 3.36
CA CYS A 156 -20.30 -24.03 4.43
C CYS A 156 -18.84 -24.16 3.94
N ASN A 157 -18.45 -23.33 2.98
CA ASN A 157 -17.08 -23.26 2.45
C ASN A 157 -16.19 -22.41 3.37
N ILE A 158 -15.53 -23.08 4.32
CA ILE A 158 -14.67 -22.48 5.34
C ILE A 158 -13.55 -21.61 4.73
N GLN A 159 -12.87 -22.11 3.70
CA GLN A 159 -11.72 -21.42 3.09
C GLN A 159 -12.13 -20.10 2.45
N GLU A 160 -13.24 -20.13 1.72
CA GLU A 160 -13.76 -18.95 1.05
C GLU A 160 -14.34 -17.95 2.05
N SER A 161 -15.02 -18.43 3.10
CA SER A 161 -15.47 -17.58 4.21
C SER A 161 -14.28 -16.88 4.87
N GLU A 162 -13.21 -17.59 5.21
CA GLU A 162 -12.01 -17.00 5.83
C GLU A 162 -11.32 -15.98 4.89
N ARG A 163 -11.19 -16.31 3.60
CA ARG A 163 -10.65 -15.37 2.59
C ARG A 163 -11.47 -14.08 2.51
N LEU A 164 -12.79 -14.20 2.47
CA LEU A 164 -13.67 -13.04 2.38
C LEU A 164 -13.72 -12.23 3.69
N MET A 165 -13.68 -12.89 4.85
CA MET A 165 -13.64 -12.24 6.16
C MET A 165 -12.35 -11.46 6.40
N THR A 166 -11.22 -11.98 5.94
CA THR A 166 -9.93 -11.26 5.94
C THR A 166 -9.92 -10.07 4.97
N GLY A 167 -10.87 -10.02 4.03
CA GLY A 167 -11.20 -8.83 3.23
C GLY A 167 -11.98 -7.74 3.99
N PHE A 168 -12.27 -7.98 5.28
CA PHE A 168 -13.08 -7.16 6.17
C PHE A 168 -14.52 -7.00 5.70
N ILE A 169 -15.19 -8.10 5.34
CA ILE A 169 -16.64 -8.06 5.09
C ILE A 169 -17.40 -7.92 6.41
N LYS A 170 -18.42 -7.06 6.43
CA LYS A 170 -19.28 -6.79 7.58
C LYS A 170 -20.03 -8.06 7.99
N VAL A 171 -19.89 -8.48 9.25
CA VAL A 171 -20.48 -9.73 9.79
C VAL A 171 -21.99 -9.62 10.00
N ASP A 172 -22.44 -8.46 10.46
CA ASP A 172 -23.84 -8.13 10.76
C ASP A 172 -24.60 -7.60 9.54
N CYS A 173 -24.08 -7.78 8.33
CA CYS A 173 -24.81 -7.37 7.14
C CYS A 173 -26.11 -8.18 7.00
N LYS A 174 -27.18 -7.47 6.62
CA LYS A 174 -28.51 -8.03 6.45
C LYS A 174 -28.69 -8.57 5.03
N HIS A 175 -29.55 -9.57 4.91
CA HIS A 175 -30.18 -9.97 3.65
C HIS A 175 -31.65 -9.58 3.65
N ASN A 176 -32.31 -9.60 2.49
CA ASN A 176 -33.73 -9.25 2.32
C ASN A 176 -34.69 -10.03 3.25
N SER A 177 -34.24 -11.13 3.86
CA SER A 177 -34.96 -11.90 4.87
C SER A 177 -34.87 -11.34 6.31
N ASN A 178 -34.19 -10.20 6.50
CA ASN A 178 -33.84 -9.60 7.80
C ASN A 178 -32.98 -10.50 8.70
N LYS A 179 -32.32 -11.51 8.13
CA LYS A 179 -31.33 -12.35 8.78
C LYS A 179 -29.92 -11.82 8.49
N THR A 180 -29.06 -11.87 9.49
CA THR A 180 -27.63 -11.58 9.34
C THR A 180 -26.84 -12.78 8.80
N LEU A 181 -25.58 -12.58 8.39
CA LEU A 181 -24.69 -13.70 8.05
C LEU A 181 -24.53 -14.66 9.22
N LEU A 182 -24.43 -14.13 10.45
CA LEU A 182 -24.28 -14.94 11.65
C LEU A 182 -25.54 -15.78 11.91
N ASP A 183 -26.74 -15.21 11.76
CA ASP A 183 -28.00 -15.94 11.89
C ASP A 183 -28.05 -17.10 10.88
N LYS A 184 -27.62 -16.85 9.64
CA LYS A 184 -27.57 -17.86 8.59
C LYS A 184 -26.57 -18.98 8.90
N ALA A 185 -25.40 -18.64 9.44
CA ALA A 185 -24.41 -19.62 9.85
C ALA A 185 -24.90 -20.49 11.02
N CYS A 186 -25.61 -19.88 11.98
CA CYS A 186 -26.26 -20.55 13.09
C CYS A 186 -27.36 -21.52 12.61
N ASP A 187 -28.21 -21.09 11.66
CA ASP A 187 -29.25 -21.95 11.07
C ASP A 187 -28.66 -23.22 10.42
N LEU A 188 -27.46 -23.12 9.86
CA LEU A 188 -26.76 -24.22 9.20
C LEU A 188 -25.94 -25.10 10.17
N ASN A 189 -25.83 -24.72 11.45
CA ASN A 189 -25.01 -25.38 12.48
C ASN A 189 -23.53 -25.57 12.09
N CYS A 190 -22.97 -24.66 11.28
CA CYS A 190 -21.58 -24.71 10.84
C CYS A 190 -20.65 -24.00 11.85
N GLN A 191 -20.27 -24.69 12.92
CA GLN A 191 -19.49 -24.12 14.05
C GLN A 191 -18.21 -23.41 13.61
N SER A 192 -17.45 -24.00 12.68
CA SER A 192 -16.21 -23.39 12.18
C SER A 192 -16.43 -22.02 11.54
N ILE A 193 -17.55 -21.82 10.86
CA ILE A 193 -17.90 -20.53 10.24
C ILE A 193 -18.38 -19.56 11.31
N ILE A 194 -19.17 -20.01 12.27
CA ILE A 194 -19.60 -19.18 13.42
C ILE A 194 -18.37 -18.65 14.16
N ASP A 195 -17.38 -19.50 14.41
CA ASP A 195 -16.14 -19.12 15.07
C ASP A 195 -15.35 -18.09 14.24
N ILE A 196 -15.25 -18.29 12.91
CA ILE A 196 -14.61 -17.32 12.01
C ILE A 196 -15.33 -15.96 12.05
N LEU A 197 -16.66 -15.95 11.94
CA LEU A 197 -17.45 -14.71 11.95
C LEU A 197 -17.29 -13.96 13.28
N ALA A 198 -17.39 -14.68 14.41
CA ALA A 198 -17.24 -14.10 15.74
C ALA A 198 -15.84 -13.49 15.94
N ASN A 199 -14.79 -14.16 15.46
CA ASN A 199 -13.40 -13.69 15.55
C ASN A 199 -13.16 -12.36 14.80
N TYR A 200 -13.88 -12.14 13.69
CA TYR A 200 -13.72 -10.95 12.87
C TYR A 200 -14.74 -9.85 13.17
N GLN A 201 -15.77 -10.08 13.99
CA GLN A 201 -16.83 -9.11 14.26
C GLN A 201 -16.29 -7.73 14.70
N ILE A 202 -15.54 -7.69 15.81
CA ILE A 202 -14.96 -6.44 16.35
C ILE A 202 -13.98 -5.82 15.34
N THR A 203 -13.16 -6.64 14.69
CA THR A 203 -12.18 -6.18 13.70
C THR A 203 -12.85 -5.48 12.52
N THR A 204 -13.94 -6.06 12.01
CA THR A 204 -14.68 -5.48 10.88
C THR A 204 -15.35 -4.17 11.26
N GLU A 205 -15.93 -4.07 12.46
CA GLU A 205 -16.49 -2.81 12.96
C GLU A 205 -15.42 -1.72 13.08
N PHE A 206 -14.26 -2.06 13.62
CA PHE A 206 -13.15 -1.12 13.76
C PHE A 206 -12.65 -0.64 12.39
N VAL A 207 -12.41 -1.56 11.45
CA VAL A 207 -11.93 -1.23 10.10
C VAL A 207 -12.97 -0.42 9.32
N HIS A 208 -14.26 -0.78 9.39
CA HIS A 208 -15.33 -0.02 8.72
C HIS A 208 -15.48 1.38 9.31
N SER A 209 -15.26 1.55 10.62
CA SER A 209 -15.24 2.87 11.27
C SER A 209 -14.11 3.75 10.72
N ILE A 210 -12.90 3.18 10.53
CA ILE A 210 -11.78 3.88 9.87
C ILE A 210 -12.13 4.25 8.42
N LEU A 211 -12.73 3.32 7.66
CA LEU A 211 -13.08 3.56 6.26
C LEU A 211 -14.19 4.63 6.10
N ALA A 212 -15.09 4.72 7.06
CA ALA A 212 -16.11 5.77 7.18
C ALA A 212 -15.58 7.11 7.73
N CYS A 213 -14.30 7.19 8.10
CA CYS A 213 -13.71 8.31 8.85
C CYS A 213 -14.47 8.66 10.15
N ASP A 214 -15.09 7.66 10.77
CA ASP A 214 -15.80 7.78 12.04
C ASP A 214 -14.83 7.52 13.21
N TRP A 215 -14.04 8.55 13.52
CA TRP A 215 -12.96 8.45 14.49
C TRP A 215 -13.45 8.21 15.92
N ASP A 216 -14.63 8.70 16.26
CA ASP A 216 -15.18 8.55 17.60
C ASP A 216 -15.55 7.09 17.84
N ARG A 217 -16.25 6.47 16.88
CA ARG A 217 -16.54 5.04 16.91
C ARG A 217 -15.26 4.19 16.89
N ALA A 218 -14.32 4.49 16.01
CA ALA A 218 -13.06 3.76 15.92
C ALA A 218 -12.25 3.83 17.22
N SER A 219 -12.20 5.01 17.87
CA SER A 219 -11.48 5.22 19.12
C SER A 219 -12.14 4.46 20.28
N LEU A 220 -13.48 4.47 20.36
CA LEU A 220 -14.22 3.70 21.36
C LEU A 220 -13.93 2.20 21.25
N ILE A 221 -13.99 1.64 20.04
CA ILE A 221 -13.68 0.21 19.81
C ILE A 221 -12.22 -0.08 20.17
N TYR A 222 -11.29 0.81 19.82
CA TYR A 222 -9.89 0.64 20.14
C TYR A 222 -9.62 0.68 21.65
N GLU A 223 -10.24 1.59 22.39
CA GLU A 223 -10.05 1.72 23.84
C GLU A 223 -10.56 0.50 24.61
N HIS A 224 -11.70 -0.06 24.20
CA HIS A 224 -12.35 -1.16 24.90
C HIS A 224 -11.93 -2.55 24.42
N ASP A 225 -11.68 -2.73 23.11
CA ASP A 225 -11.57 -4.05 22.48
C ASP A 225 -10.28 -4.28 21.67
N LYS A 226 -9.24 -3.45 21.82
CA LYS A 226 -7.96 -3.60 21.06
C LYS A 226 -7.32 -4.98 21.11
N ASN A 227 -7.52 -5.75 22.19
CA ASN A 227 -6.94 -7.08 22.34
C ASN A 227 -7.62 -8.13 21.46
N SER A 228 -8.85 -7.84 21.02
CA SER A 228 -9.67 -8.71 20.17
C SER A 228 -9.49 -8.41 18.68
N LEU A 229 -8.75 -7.35 18.33
CA LEU A 229 -8.51 -6.95 16.94
C LEU A 229 -7.56 -7.93 16.24
N GLN A 230 -8.06 -8.59 15.20
CA GLN A 230 -7.32 -9.51 14.34
C GLN A 230 -6.91 -8.81 13.05
N ILE A 231 -5.92 -7.92 13.14
CA ILE A 231 -5.35 -7.28 11.95
C ILE A 231 -3.92 -7.78 11.78
N TYR A 232 -3.71 -8.62 10.77
CA TYR A 232 -2.41 -9.21 10.45
C TYR A 232 -1.65 -8.38 9.42
N PRO A 233 -0.30 -8.45 9.40
CA PRO A 233 0.51 -7.78 8.39
C PRO A 233 0.10 -8.14 6.95
N LEU A 234 -0.34 -9.38 6.73
CA LEU A 234 -0.82 -9.88 5.44
C LEU A 234 -2.25 -9.41 5.09
N ASP A 235 -3.06 -9.00 6.05
CA ASP A 235 -4.42 -8.47 5.78
C ASP A 235 -4.36 -7.08 5.12
N THR A 236 -3.18 -6.45 5.13
CA THR A 236 -2.91 -5.27 4.32
C THR A 236 -2.79 -5.60 2.82
N ILE A 237 -2.71 -6.88 2.44
CA ILE A 237 -2.37 -7.33 1.09
C ILE A 237 -3.35 -8.43 0.64
N HIS A 238 -4.32 -8.04 -0.20
CA HIS A 238 -5.08 -8.91 -1.13
C HIS A 238 -5.87 -10.07 -0.53
N ARG A 239 -7.14 -9.87 -0.18
CA ARG A 239 -8.07 -11.02 -0.09
C ARG A 239 -9.49 -10.84 -0.62
N LEU A 240 -9.92 -9.64 -1.02
CA LEU A 240 -11.14 -9.54 -1.85
C LEU A 240 -10.87 -10.03 -3.28
N THR A 241 -9.70 -9.74 -3.84
CA THR A 241 -9.28 -10.17 -5.18
C THR A 241 -7.79 -10.49 -5.25
N ASP A 242 -7.40 -11.47 -6.08
CA ASP A 242 -5.99 -11.87 -6.30
C ASP A 242 -5.19 -10.83 -7.11
N VAL A 243 -5.83 -9.75 -7.57
CA VAL A 243 -5.24 -8.80 -8.51
C VAL A 243 -4.70 -7.59 -7.76
N ARG A 244 -3.38 -7.60 -7.51
CA ARG A 244 -2.68 -6.61 -6.68
C ARG A 244 -2.84 -5.16 -7.10
N ARG A 245 -3.08 -4.92 -8.38
CA ARG A 245 -3.11 -3.58 -8.96
C ARG A 245 -4.26 -2.70 -8.45
N TYR A 246 -5.32 -3.28 -7.87
CA TYR A 246 -6.57 -2.55 -7.64
C TYR A 246 -7.06 -2.52 -6.18
N SER A 247 -6.48 -3.31 -5.28
CA SER A 247 -6.90 -3.32 -3.88
C SER A 247 -5.92 -2.54 -3.02
N LYS A 248 -6.33 -1.35 -2.57
CA LYS A 248 -5.58 -0.60 -1.55
C LYS A 248 -5.49 -1.40 -0.26
N SER A 249 -4.33 -1.31 0.38
CA SER A 249 -4.14 -1.85 1.73
C SER A 249 -4.94 -1.04 2.76
N LEU A 250 -5.16 -1.59 3.96
CA LEU A 250 -5.73 -0.79 5.06
C LEU A 250 -4.90 0.46 5.34
N LEU A 251 -3.57 0.32 5.38
CA LEU A 251 -2.65 1.45 5.59
C LEU A 251 -2.76 2.51 4.49
N GLU A 252 -2.96 2.08 3.25
CA GLU A 252 -3.15 2.97 2.11
C GLU A 252 -4.50 3.70 2.16
N TYR A 253 -5.57 3.02 2.60
CA TYR A 253 -6.82 3.72 2.91
C TYR A 253 -6.66 4.74 4.04
N CYS A 254 -5.83 4.43 5.05
CA CYS A 254 -5.51 5.39 6.10
C CYS A 254 -4.77 6.61 5.53
N LEU A 255 -3.86 6.45 4.57
CA LEU A 255 -3.21 7.59 3.88
C LEU A 255 -4.23 8.45 3.15
N ASP A 256 -5.20 7.83 2.47
CA ASP A 256 -6.28 8.56 1.77
C ASP A 256 -7.16 9.39 2.72
N THR A 257 -7.15 9.13 4.03
CA THR A 257 -7.93 9.93 5.01
C THR A 257 -7.27 11.26 5.36
N GLN A 258 -5.98 11.44 5.02
CA GLN A 258 -5.18 12.62 5.40
C GLN A 258 -5.22 12.93 6.91
N CYS A 259 -5.39 11.90 7.76
CA CYS A 259 -5.54 12.03 9.21
C CYS A 259 -4.50 11.18 9.95
N SER A 260 -3.97 11.69 11.07
CA SER A 260 -3.01 10.96 11.93
C SER A 260 -3.67 9.91 12.81
N LYS A 261 -4.92 10.14 13.24
CA LYS A 261 -5.69 9.30 14.17
C LYS A 261 -5.65 7.80 13.83
N PRO A 262 -5.89 7.34 12.58
CA PRO A 262 -5.80 5.91 12.28
C PRO A 262 -4.42 5.36 12.61
N PHE A 263 -3.35 6.06 12.23
CA PHE A 263 -1.98 5.63 12.52
C PHE A 263 -1.65 5.64 14.00
N GLU A 264 -2.23 6.57 14.78
CA GLU A 264 -2.09 6.58 16.23
C GLU A 264 -2.70 5.32 16.85
N MET A 265 -3.91 4.93 16.45
CA MET A 265 -4.53 3.69 16.91
C MET A 265 -3.74 2.46 16.46
N LEU A 266 -3.32 2.43 15.20
CA LEU A 266 -2.69 1.27 14.60
C LEU A 266 -1.25 1.02 15.08
N PHE A 267 -0.43 2.06 15.24
CA PHE A 267 0.99 1.91 15.59
C PHE A 267 1.32 2.01 17.08
N HIS A 268 0.41 2.53 17.92
CA HIS A 268 0.61 2.48 19.38
C HIS A 268 0.32 1.10 19.97
N SER A 269 -0.42 0.25 19.26
CA SER A 269 -0.72 -1.11 19.71
C SER A 269 0.49 -2.02 19.52
N SER A 270 0.96 -2.66 20.60
CA SER A 270 1.98 -3.71 20.52
C SER A 270 1.43 -5.02 19.93
N ILE A 271 0.10 -5.13 19.85
CA ILE A 271 -0.62 -6.33 19.41
C ILE A 271 -0.74 -6.32 17.89
N ILE A 272 -1.01 -5.15 17.31
CA ILE A 272 -1.22 -5.04 15.88
C ILE A 272 0.12 -4.87 15.18
N LYS A 273 0.54 -5.91 14.45
CA LYS A 273 1.77 -5.88 13.67
C LYS A 273 1.43 -5.49 12.24
N TYR A 274 1.99 -4.38 11.78
CA TYR A 274 1.88 -3.94 10.40
C TYR A 274 3.20 -4.08 9.67
N ASP A 275 3.14 -4.52 8.42
CA ASP A 275 4.29 -4.42 7.53
C ASP A 275 4.28 -3.02 6.89
N VAL A 276 5.26 -2.20 7.23
CA VAL A 276 5.45 -0.87 6.62
C VAL A 276 6.19 -0.95 5.28
N ASN A 277 6.61 -2.15 4.86
CA ASN A 277 7.35 -2.44 3.63
C ASN A 277 6.46 -2.98 2.52
N ILE A 278 5.15 -2.71 2.60
CA ILE A 278 4.23 -3.02 1.53
C ILE A 278 4.37 -1.99 0.40
N LEU A 279 4.08 -2.41 -0.83
CA LEU A 279 4.05 -1.53 -1.99
C LEU A 279 2.62 -1.04 -2.23
N CYS A 280 2.44 0.27 -2.26
CA CYS A 280 1.16 0.94 -2.50
C CYS A 280 0.79 0.92 -3.99
N THR A 281 -0.47 1.25 -4.30
CA THR A 281 -0.97 1.26 -5.70
C THR A 281 -0.34 2.34 -6.57
N ASP A 282 0.22 3.39 -5.97
CA ASP A 282 0.99 4.44 -6.64
C ASP A 282 2.41 4.00 -7.04
N GLY A 283 2.85 2.81 -6.58
CA GLY A 283 4.16 2.25 -6.85
C GLY A 283 5.26 2.65 -5.88
N LEU A 284 4.93 3.35 -4.79
CA LEU A 284 5.86 3.65 -3.72
C LEU A 284 5.73 2.63 -2.57
N PRO A 285 6.82 2.30 -1.86
CA PRO A 285 6.72 1.62 -0.58
C PRO A 285 5.94 2.47 0.42
N PHE A 286 5.05 1.87 1.21
CA PHE A 286 4.19 2.58 2.18
C PHE A 286 4.98 3.55 3.06
N PHE A 287 6.12 3.11 3.59
CA PHE A 287 6.93 3.96 4.47
C PHE A 287 7.48 5.23 3.81
N PHE A 288 7.42 5.38 2.47
CA PHE A 288 7.78 6.65 1.82
C PHE A 288 6.77 7.75 2.16
N HIS A 289 5.51 7.39 2.41
CA HIS A 289 4.46 8.35 2.77
C HIS A 289 4.60 8.87 4.19
N CYS A 290 5.53 8.38 5.01
CA CYS A 290 5.74 8.87 6.38
C CYS A 290 6.10 10.37 6.46
N PHE A 291 6.46 10.98 5.32
CA PHE A 291 6.80 12.40 5.18
C PHE A 291 5.60 13.30 4.84
N ASP A 292 4.40 12.74 4.71
CA ASP A 292 3.17 13.51 4.57
C ASP A 292 2.93 14.36 5.83
N GLU A 293 2.31 15.52 5.64
CA GLU A 293 2.23 16.57 6.67
C GLU A 293 1.37 16.18 7.86
N PHE A 294 0.34 15.35 7.63
CA PHE A 294 -0.52 14.85 8.69
C PHE A 294 0.14 13.76 9.56
N ILE A 295 1.28 13.20 9.15
CA ILE A 295 1.96 12.15 9.94
C ILE A 295 2.86 12.79 10.98
N THR A 296 2.57 12.49 12.26
CA THR A 296 3.32 13.02 13.39
C THR A 296 4.74 12.45 13.46
N TYR A 297 5.65 13.19 14.10
CA TYR A 297 7.05 12.79 14.26
C TYR A 297 7.22 11.41 14.92
N ASN A 298 6.44 11.12 15.96
CA ASN A 298 6.50 9.84 16.67
C ASN A 298 6.12 8.65 15.78
N ILE A 299 5.06 8.82 14.97
CA ILE A 299 4.60 7.81 14.03
C ILE A 299 5.64 7.61 12.93
N ARG A 300 6.17 8.70 12.37
CA ARG A 300 7.23 8.68 11.36
C ARG A 300 8.46 7.92 11.85
N ASP A 301 8.94 8.20 13.05
CA ASP A 301 10.09 7.50 13.63
C ASP A 301 9.82 6.00 13.80
N ASN A 302 8.62 5.62 14.26
CA ASN A 302 8.24 4.20 14.37
C ASN A 302 8.19 3.50 12.99
N ILE A 303 7.63 4.17 11.98
CA ILE A 303 7.60 3.65 10.60
C ILE A 303 9.03 3.46 10.07
N LEU A 304 9.90 4.47 10.22
CA LEU A 304 11.28 4.42 9.74
C LEU A 304 12.15 3.39 10.50
N LEU A 305 11.86 3.12 11.77
CA LEU A 305 12.57 2.09 12.54
C LEU A 305 12.28 0.67 12.03
N ASN A 306 11.06 0.44 11.54
CA ASN A 306 10.61 -0.85 11.03
C ASN A 306 10.70 -1.00 9.50
N SER A 307 11.27 0.00 8.82
CA SER A 307 11.34 -0.01 7.36
C SER A 307 12.65 -0.58 6.81
N ASN A 308 12.52 -1.26 5.68
CA ASN A 308 13.60 -1.75 4.86
C ASN A 308 14.04 -0.64 3.90
N MET A 309 15.04 0.14 4.31
CA MET A 309 15.59 1.26 3.53
C MET A 309 16.11 0.85 2.13
N SER A 310 16.36 -0.44 1.89
CA SER A 310 16.81 -0.96 0.61
C SER A 310 15.68 -1.24 -0.39
N MET A 311 14.42 -1.15 0.05
CA MET A 311 13.26 -1.33 -0.81
C MET A 311 13.17 -0.21 -1.85
N LYS A 312 12.69 -0.57 -3.04
CA LYS A 312 12.61 0.31 -4.20
C LYS A 312 11.17 0.53 -4.63
N SER A 313 10.90 1.71 -5.18
CA SER A 313 9.67 2.02 -5.90
C SER A 313 9.60 1.30 -7.26
N PHE A 314 8.47 1.43 -7.96
CA PHE A 314 8.33 1.01 -9.36
C PHE A 314 9.29 1.70 -10.33
N LYS A 315 9.97 2.79 -9.95
CA LYS A 315 11.04 3.43 -10.75
C LYS A 315 12.44 2.92 -10.35
N GLY A 316 12.51 1.92 -9.48
CA GLY A 316 13.76 1.41 -8.92
C GLY A 316 14.43 2.34 -7.89
N GLU A 317 13.73 3.37 -7.44
CA GLU A 317 14.28 4.41 -6.55
C GLU A 317 14.14 4.03 -5.08
N THR A 318 15.18 4.26 -4.27
CA THR A 318 15.14 4.08 -2.81
C THR A 318 14.60 5.32 -2.11
N ILE A 319 14.38 5.22 -0.80
CA ILE A 319 13.96 6.35 0.05
C ILE A 319 14.90 7.56 -0.06
N LEU A 320 16.18 7.34 -0.36
CA LEU A 320 17.13 8.44 -0.50
C LEU A 320 16.79 9.35 -1.69
N PHE A 321 16.37 8.78 -2.81
CA PHE A 321 15.92 9.53 -3.99
C PHE A 321 14.67 10.34 -3.65
N HIS A 322 13.74 9.70 -2.93
CA HIS A 322 12.51 10.34 -2.48
C HIS A 322 12.78 11.54 -1.54
N LEU A 323 13.70 11.41 -0.58
CA LEU A 323 14.11 12.49 0.32
C LEU A 323 14.72 13.69 -0.42
N ILE A 324 15.55 13.45 -1.44
CA ILE A 324 16.09 14.52 -2.27
C ILE A 324 14.98 15.24 -3.03
N ASN A 325 14.04 14.49 -3.62
CA ASN A 325 12.91 15.06 -4.33
C ASN A 325 12.03 15.91 -3.40
N LEU A 326 11.71 15.40 -2.20
CA LEU A 326 10.95 16.15 -1.19
C LEU A 326 11.68 17.42 -0.75
N TYR A 327 12.98 17.35 -0.49
CA TYR A 327 13.78 18.53 -0.15
C TYR A 327 13.82 19.55 -1.29
N SER A 328 13.91 19.08 -2.53
CA SER A 328 13.89 19.93 -3.72
C SER A 328 12.59 20.73 -3.85
N LEU A 329 11.48 20.19 -3.35
CA LEU A 329 10.16 20.84 -3.38
C LEU A 329 9.90 21.71 -2.13
N LYS A 330 10.19 21.18 -0.93
CA LYS A 330 9.76 21.79 0.35
C LYS A 330 10.88 22.49 1.14
N GLU A 331 12.15 22.24 0.84
CA GLU A 331 13.32 22.84 1.54
C GLU A 331 13.40 22.55 3.05
N ASN A 332 12.73 21.51 3.54
CA ASN A 332 12.75 21.17 4.97
C ASN A 332 14.07 20.47 5.36
N THR A 333 14.83 21.10 6.26
CA THR A 333 16.11 20.58 6.79
C THR A 333 16.00 19.25 7.54
N GLU A 334 14.82 18.84 7.96
CA GLU A 334 14.57 17.54 8.57
C GLU A 334 14.92 16.40 7.62
N TYR A 335 14.63 16.53 6.32
CA TYR A 335 14.97 15.52 5.31
C TYR A 335 16.48 15.29 5.22
N LEU A 336 17.30 16.33 5.41
CA LEU A 336 18.77 16.19 5.46
C LEU A 336 19.21 15.40 6.69
N LYS A 337 18.58 15.61 7.85
CA LYS A 337 18.90 14.88 9.08
C LYS A 337 18.56 13.39 8.94
N ILE A 338 17.37 13.09 8.41
CA ILE A 338 16.92 11.71 8.18
C ILE A 338 17.82 11.03 7.15
N PHE A 339 18.12 11.71 6.05
CA PHE A 339 19.05 11.22 5.03
C PHE A 339 20.41 10.86 5.64
N SER A 340 21.00 11.78 6.42
CA SER A 340 22.26 11.55 7.12
C SER A 340 22.17 10.29 8.00
N ASN A 341 21.15 10.20 8.86
CA ASN A 341 20.97 9.05 9.76
C ASN A 341 20.89 7.71 9.00
N ILE A 342 20.17 7.67 7.86
CA ILE A 342 20.06 6.47 7.03
C ILE A 342 21.42 6.06 6.48
N ILE A 343 22.16 6.97 5.86
CA ILE A 343 23.43 6.63 5.20
C ILE A 343 24.54 6.31 6.21
N TYR A 344 24.53 6.90 7.40
CA TYR A 344 25.50 6.55 8.45
C TYR A 344 25.23 5.17 9.06
N LYS A 345 23.96 4.77 9.17
CA LYS A 345 23.59 3.40 9.61
C LYS A 345 23.85 2.36 8.52
N ASN A 346 23.59 2.68 7.25
CA ASN A 346 23.77 1.76 6.12
C ASN A 346 24.45 2.46 4.93
N PRO A 347 25.78 2.58 4.90
CA PRO A 347 26.49 3.32 3.84
C PRO A 347 26.30 2.77 2.43
N LEU A 348 26.12 1.45 2.30
CA LEU A 348 26.04 0.78 0.99
C LEU A 348 24.76 1.11 0.22
N ILE A 349 23.75 1.70 0.86
CA ILE A 349 22.53 2.16 0.18
C ILE A 349 22.83 3.20 -0.91
N LEU A 350 23.93 3.96 -0.80
CA LEU A 350 24.38 4.91 -1.82
C LEU A 350 24.74 4.26 -3.15
N THR A 351 25.07 2.95 -3.13
CA THR A 351 25.43 2.20 -4.33
C THR A 351 24.21 1.75 -5.15
N GLN A 352 23.00 1.94 -4.60
CA GLN A 352 21.79 1.54 -5.29
C GLN A 352 21.47 2.48 -6.45
N ARG A 353 21.01 1.86 -7.54
CA ARG A 353 20.66 2.52 -8.80
C ARG A 353 19.17 2.43 -9.08
N ASN A 354 18.61 3.46 -9.70
CA ASN A 354 17.25 3.44 -10.24
C ASN A 354 17.17 2.63 -11.55
N GLU A 355 16.01 2.58 -12.19
CA GLU A 355 15.82 1.89 -13.47
C GLU A 355 16.65 2.48 -14.63
N LEU A 356 17.08 3.74 -14.51
CA LEU A 356 17.96 4.42 -15.46
C LEU A 356 19.45 4.19 -15.16
N GLU A 357 19.78 3.25 -14.29
CA GLU A 357 21.13 2.92 -13.82
C GLU A 357 21.83 4.07 -13.07
N GLN A 358 21.10 5.08 -12.62
CA GLN A 358 21.67 6.25 -11.93
C GLN A 358 21.72 6.03 -10.41
N THR A 359 22.85 6.36 -9.81
CA THR A 359 22.97 6.49 -8.35
C THR A 359 22.45 7.85 -7.90
N ILE A 360 22.28 8.02 -6.59
CA ILE A 360 21.88 9.31 -6.05
C ILE A 360 22.93 10.41 -6.29
N VAL A 361 24.21 10.03 -6.37
CA VAL A 361 25.29 10.98 -6.68
C VAL A 361 25.16 11.45 -8.13
N ASP A 362 24.82 10.56 -9.06
CA ASP A 362 24.56 10.91 -10.45
C ASP A 362 23.43 11.93 -10.58
N ILE A 363 22.36 11.77 -9.80
CA ILE A 363 21.24 12.72 -9.81
C ILE A 363 21.69 14.10 -9.32
N ILE A 364 22.47 14.17 -8.24
CA ILE A 364 22.97 15.43 -7.70
C ILE A 364 23.98 16.10 -8.66
N GLU A 365 24.81 15.33 -9.36
CA GLU A 365 25.81 15.86 -10.30
C GLU A 365 25.19 16.21 -11.66
N SER A 366 24.15 15.51 -12.09
CA SER A 366 23.47 15.76 -13.38
C SER A 366 22.48 16.93 -13.36
N THR A 367 22.21 17.55 -12.20
CA THR A 367 21.36 18.76 -12.15
C THR A 367 21.96 19.91 -12.94
N GLN A 368 21.31 20.26 -14.06
CA GLN A 368 21.81 21.27 -15.01
C GLN A 368 21.70 22.71 -14.49
N SER A 369 20.74 22.99 -13.59
CA SER A 369 20.56 24.35 -13.08
C SER A 369 21.46 24.61 -11.87
N ILE A 370 22.26 25.68 -11.95
CA ILE A 370 23.18 26.10 -10.89
C ILE A 370 22.43 26.32 -9.56
N SER A 371 21.20 26.83 -9.63
CA SER A 371 20.32 27.01 -8.47
C SER A 371 20.01 25.68 -7.77
N MET A 372 19.59 24.65 -8.51
CA MET A 372 19.28 23.34 -7.93
C MET A 372 20.53 22.62 -7.45
N HIS A 373 21.65 22.75 -8.17
CA HIS A 373 22.92 22.18 -7.72
C HIS A 373 23.35 22.77 -6.37
N ASN A 374 23.27 24.10 -6.22
CA ASN A 374 23.54 24.77 -4.94
C ASN A 374 22.55 24.35 -3.84
N LYS A 375 21.29 24.14 -4.20
CA LYS A 375 20.24 23.68 -3.28
C LYS A 375 20.50 22.26 -2.76
N LEU A 376 20.97 21.34 -3.62
CA LEU A 376 21.26 19.95 -3.26
C LEU A 376 22.67 19.72 -2.70
N ARG A 377 23.54 20.73 -2.75
CA ARG A 377 24.89 20.71 -2.18
C ARG A 377 24.97 20.17 -0.74
N PRO A 378 24.03 20.46 0.19
CA PRO A 378 24.07 19.87 1.53
C PRO A 378 24.04 18.34 1.53
N PHE A 379 23.30 17.69 0.63
CA PHE A 379 23.33 16.22 0.49
C PHE A 379 24.70 15.75 0.01
N TYR A 380 25.27 16.43 -0.98
CA TYR A 380 26.60 16.13 -1.51
C TYR A 380 27.68 16.19 -0.41
N ASP A 381 27.65 17.23 0.42
CA ASP A 381 28.59 17.39 1.54
C ASP A 381 28.41 16.31 2.61
N ILE A 382 27.16 15.91 2.91
CA ILE A 382 26.87 14.80 3.83
C ILE A 382 27.43 13.48 3.29
N ILE A 383 27.20 13.16 2.00
CA ILE A 383 27.73 11.97 1.34
C ILE A 383 29.27 11.98 1.38
N MET A 384 29.89 13.12 1.05
CA MET A 384 31.34 13.27 1.12
C MET A 384 31.90 12.94 2.50
N ASN A 385 31.33 13.55 3.54
CA ASN A 385 31.80 13.35 4.91
C ASN A 385 31.65 11.90 5.35
N LEU A 386 30.55 11.24 4.99
CA LEU A 386 30.36 9.81 5.22
C LEU A 386 31.46 9.00 4.52
N LEU A 387 31.66 9.18 3.21
CA LEU A 387 32.62 8.40 2.44
C LEU A 387 34.05 8.56 2.97
N ILE A 388 34.44 9.79 3.35
CA ILE A 388 35.74 10.06 4.00
C ILE A 388 35.85 9.30 5.33
N SER A 389 34.79 9.26 6.14
CA SER A 389 34.78 8.51 7.40
C SER A 389 34.96 7.00 7.19
N GLN A 390 34.44 6.46 6.08
CA GLN A 390 34.52 5.03 5.74
C GLN A 390 35.90 4.61 5.20
N LEU A 391 36.80 5.54 4.84
CA LEU A 391 38.14 5.22 4.33
C LEU A 391 39.04 4.45 5.33
N LYS A 392 38.65 4.39 6.60
CA LYS A 392 39.32 3.58 7.62
C LYS A 392 38.90 2.10 7.58
N ASN A 393 37.72 1.80 7.04
CA ASN A 393 37.13 0.47 7.05
C ASN A 393 37.32 -0.25 5.71
N ASP A 394 38.37 -1.08 5.63
CA ASP A 394 38.76 -1.74 4.39
C ASP A 394 37.66 -2.65 3.81
N LYS A 395 36.83 -3.27 4.66
CA LYS A 395 35.71 -4.13 4.23
C LYS A 395 34.59 -3.35 3.55
N ILE A 396 34.23 -2.19 4.10
CA ILE A 396 33.18 -1.33 3.52
C ILE A 396 33.66 -0.72 2.20
N ILE A 397 34.92 -0.31 2.13
CA ILE A 397 35.54 0.20 0.88
C ILE A 397 35.52 -0.89 -0.20
N GLU A 398 35.93 -2.12 0.13
CA GLU A 398 35.86 -3.25 -0.80
C GLU A 398 34.43 -3.43 -1.32
N GLN A 399 33.42 -3.39 -0.45
CA GLN A 399 32.02 -3.49 -0.87
C GLN A 399 31.56 -2.34 -1.77
N PHE A 400 31.98 -1.09 -1.51
CA PHE A 400 31.70 0.02 -2.42
C PHE A 400 32.31 -0.21 -3.81
N ILE A 401 33.53 -0.74 -3.88
CA ILE A 401 34.20 -1.06 -5.14
C ILE A 401 33.46 -2.19 -5.88
N LEU A 402 33.10 -3.27 -5.18
CA LEU A 402 32.39 -4.41 -5.75
C LEU A 402 30.97 -4.06 -6.26
N ASN A 403 30.40 -2.94 -5.77
CA ASN A 403 29.12 -2.39 -6.22
C ASN A 403 29.28 -1.23 -7.24
N ASN A 404 30.41 -1.15 -7.96
CA ASN A 404 30.69 -0.14 -8.99
C ASN A 404 30.60 1.31 -8.49
N PHE A 405 30.97 1.56 -7.24
CA PHE A 405 30.95 2.89 -6.62
C PHE A 405 32.36 3.45 -6.35
N GLY A 406 33.41 2.73 -6.76
CA GLY A 406 34.81 3.11 -6.55
C GLY A 406 35.23 4.41 -7.23
N TYR A 407 34.59 4.78 -8.34
CA TYR A 407 34.89 6.03 -9.04
C TYR A 407 34.48 7.26 -8.22
N TYR A 408 33.28 7.27 -7.62
CA TYR A 408 32.86 8.36 -6.74
C TYR A 408 33.75 8.47 -5.50
N LEU A 409 34.10 7.33 -4.88
CA LEU A 409 35.09 7.30 -3.80
C LEU A 409 36.37 8.04 -4.19
N LEU A 410 36.88 7.84 -5.42
CA LEU A 410 38.05 8.55 -5.91
C LEU A 410 37.81 10.05 -6.11
N ILE A 411 36.71 10.45 -6.76
CA ILE A 411 36.37 11.86 -7.01
C ILE A 411 36.32 12.64 -5.70
N PHE A 412 35.50 12.17 -4.76
CA PHE A 412 35.27 12.84 -3.49
C PHE A 412 36.56 12.97 -2.67
N CYS A 413 37.50 12.04 -2.85
CA CYS A 413 38.75 12.04 -2.11
C CYS A 413 39.87 12.87 -2.78
N LYS A 414 39.74 13.25 -4.05
CA LYS A 414 40.82 13.88 -4.82
C LYS A 414 41.16 15.31 -4.36
N ASN A 415 40.21 16.05 -3.79
CA ASN A 415 40.27 17.51 -3.71
C ASN A 415 40.49 18.12 -2.30
N LYS A 416 40.81 17.37 -1.24
CA LYS A 416 40.95 17.94 0.14
C LYS A 416 42.27 17.61 0.85
N THR A 417 43.35 18.37 0.58
CA THR A 417 44.58 18.63 1.39
C THR A 417 45.37 17.47 2.05
N LEU A 418 46.61 17.77 2.49
CA LEU A 418 47.70 16.84 2.89
C LEU A 418 47.33 15.65 3.80
N LEU A 419 46.30 15.70 4.65
CA LEU A 419 45.88 14.53 5.44
C LEU A 419 45.24 13.43 4.58
N MET A 420 44.63 13.82 3.45
CA MET A 420 44.02 12.92 2.47
C MET A 420 45.07 12.18 1.65
N THR A 421 46.32 12.63 1.51
CA THR A 421 47.30 11.84 0.74
C THR A 421 47.53 10.46 1.35
N ARG A 422 47.47 10.30 2.67
CA ARG A 422 47.59 8.98 3.33
C ARG A 422 46.36 8.09 3.07
N TYR A 423 45.14 8.64 3.16
CA TYR A 423 43.91 7.87 2.95
C TYR A 423 43.60 7.64 1.48
N VAL A 424 43.81 8.62 0.61
CA VAL A 424 43.82 8.50 -0.86
C VAL A 424 44.89 7.52 -1.29
N TYR A 425 46.08 7.50 -0.69
CA TYR A 425 47.08 6.48 -0.97
C TYR A 425 46.61 5.09 -0.50
N LYS A 426 45.95 4.98 0.66
CA LYS A 426 45.35 3.71 1.12
C LYS A 426 44.22 3.23 0.18
N LEU A 427 43.35 4.13 -0.27
CA LEU A 427 42.28 3.87 -1.24
C LEU A 427 42.83 3.55 -2.63
N LEU A 428 43.81 4.31 -3.12
CA LEU A 428 44.49 4.02 -4.37
C LEU A 428 45.30 2.74 -4.26
N ARG A 429 45.82 2.37 -3.08
CA ARG A 429 46.49 1.10 -2.82
C ARG A 429 45.49 -0.04 -2.76
N SER A 430 44.30 0.12 -2.17
CA SER A 430 43.24 -0.88 -2.29
C SER A 430 42.83 -1.00 -3.77
N LEU A 431 42.46 0.09 -4.44
CA LEU A 431 42.16 0.11 -5.88
C LEU A 431 43.31 -0.39 -6.79
N LYS A 432 44.59 -0.24 -6.40
CA LYS A 432 45.77 -0.76 -7.15
C LYS A 432 46.08 -2.23 -6.83
N LEU A 433 45.93 -2.69 -5.58
CA LEU A 433 45.92 -4.12 -5.24
C LEU A 433 44.77 -4.82 -6.00
N TYR A 434 43.69 -4.08 -6.22
CA TYR A 434 42.51 -4.43 -6.98
C TYR A 434 42.49 -3.85 -8.41
N ARG A 435 43.63 -3.49 -9.03
CA ARG A 435 43.62 -2.98 -10.43
C ARG A 435 43.16 -4.05 -11.42
N SER A 436 43.37 -5.31 -11.07
CA SER A 436 42.78 -6.46 -11.75
C SER A 436 41.29 -6.61 -11.45
N LEU A 437 40.74 -6.02 -10.38
CA LEU A 437 39.38 -6.29 -9.91
C LEU A 437 38.30 -5.84 -10.88
N PRO A 438 38.32 -4.66 -11.54
CA PRO A 438 37.32 -4.35 -12.56
C PRO A 438 37.36 -5.33 -13.74
N VAL A 439 38.57 -5.72 -14.17
CA VAL A 439 38.78 -6.73 -15.23
C VAL A 439 38.34 -8.10 -14.74
N LEU A 440 38.59 -8.43 -13.47
CA LEU A 440 38.22 -9.68 -12.82
C LEU A 440 36.71 -9.76 -12.60
N MET A 441 36.06 -8.65 -12.23
CA MET A 441 34.61 -8.50 -12.10
C MET A 441 33.94 -8.66 -13.46
N PHE A 442 34.43 -7.96 -14.47
CA PHE A 442 33.96 -8.13 -15.85
C PHE A 442 34.14 -9.58 -16.30
N ASN A 443 35.34 -10.14 -16.16
CA ASN A 443 35.62 -11.53 -16.50
C ASN A 443 34.77 -12.51 -15.69
N PHE A 444 34.50 -12.23 -14.41
CA PHE A 444 33.67 -13.05 -13.54
C PHE A 444 32.22 -13.08 -14.01
N LEU A 445 31.60 -11.90 -14.19
CA LEU A 445 30.24 -11.79 -14.68
C LEU A 445 30.12 -12.40 -16.10
N GLN A 446 31.11 -12.16 -16.95
CA GLN A 446 31.19 -12.74 -18.29
C GLN A 446 31.32 -14.28 -18.26
N THR A 447 32.10 -14.85 -17.35
CA THR A 447 32.24 -16.31 -17.23
C THR A 447 30.95 -17.00 -16.84
N ILE A 448 30.05 -16.31 -16.13
CA ILE A 448 28.72 -16.81 -15.80
C ILE A 448 27.87 -16.87 -17.07
N ILE A 449 27.88 -15.80 -17.87
CA ILE A 449 27.15 -15.75 -19.15
C ILE A 449 27.65 -16.85 -20.10
N GLU A 450 28.97 -17.03 -20.18
CA GLU A 450 29.66 -18.03 -21.01
C GLU A 450 29.56 -19.47 -20.48
N ASN A 451 29.02 -19.69 -19.28
CA ASN A 451 28.95 -20.98 -18.59
C ASN A 451 30.32 -21.67 -18.37
N ASN A 452 31.39 -20.89 -18.13
CA ASN A 452 32.75 -21.42 -17.98
C ASN A 452 33.10 -21.71 -16.50
N PHE A 453 32.77 -22.93 -16.06
CA PHE A 453 32.87 -23.34 -14.65
C PHE A 453 34.31 -23.37 -14.11
N GLU A 454 35.29 -23.81 -14.90
CA GLU A 454 36.67 -23.89 -14.44
C GLU A 454 37.30 -22.50 -14.25
N LYS A 455 37.00 -21.57 -15.17
CA LYS A 455 37.42 -20.17 -15.03
C LYS A 455 36.72 -19.49 -13.84
N LEU A 456 35.43 -19.78 -13.62
CA LEU A 456 34.68 -19.31 -12.45
C LEU A 456 35.32 -19.78 -11.13
N LYS A 457 35.63 -21.08 -10.99
CA LYS A 457 36.33 -21.63 -9.82
C LYS A 457 37.67 -20.96 -9.57
N LEU A 458 38.44 -20.74 -10.63
CA LEU A 458 39.76 -20.11 -10.53
C LEU A 458 39.64 -18.67 -10.04
N ILE A 459 38.66 -17.92 -10.55
CA ILE A 459 38.38 -16.54 -10.10
C ILE A 459 37.91 -16.52 -8.64
N LEU A 460 37.02 -17.42 -8.22
CA LEU A 460 36.54 -17.52 -6.83
C LEU A 460 37.65 -17.93 -5.85
N LYS A 461 38.60 -18.77 -6.29
CA LYS A 461 39.80 -19.09 -5.48
C LYS A 461 40.72 -17.87 -5.30
N LEU A 462 40.84 -17.04 -6.32
CA LEU A 462 41.68 -15.84 -6.28
C LEU A 462 41.04 -14.72 -5.43
N GLN A 463 39.73 -14.51 -5.57
CA GLN A 463 39.00 -13.51 -4.81
C GLN A 463 37.65 -14.08 -4.33
N PRO A 464 37.59 -14.64 -3.11
CA PRO A 464 36.38 -15.28 -2.60
C PRO A 464 35.19 -14.34 -2.54
N ASN A 465 35.38 -13.07 -2.17
CA ASN A 465 34.27 -12.11 -2.02
C ASN A 465 33.67 -11.62 -3.35
N ILE A 466 34.23 -12.00 -4.50
CA ILE A 466 33.80 -11.47 -5.80
C ILE A 466 32.39 -11.93 -6.19
N TYR A 467 31.85 -12.99 -5.59
CA TYR A 467 30.46 -13.41 -5.83
C TYR A 467 29.44 -12.34 -5.42
N SER A 468 29.78 -11.44 -4.48
CA SER A 468 28.87 -10.37 -4.06
C SER A 468 28.86 -9.17 -5.01
N THR A 469 29.63 -9.24 -6.10
CA THR A 469 29.69 -8.17 -7.11
C THR A 469 28.35 -8.00 -7.78
N LYS A 470 28.07 -6.74 -8.12
CA LYS A 470 26.87 -6.37 -8.86
C LYS A 470 27.25 -5.76 -10.20
N ASP A 471 26.46 -6.04 -11.22
CA ASP A 471 26.55 -5.33 -12.49
C ASP A 471 25.92 -3.93 -12.38
N SER A 472 25.81 -3.22 -13.51
CA SER A 472 25.23 -1.86 -13.54
C SER A 472 23.75 -1.82 -13.16
N PHE A 473 23.03 -2.95 -13.26
CA PHE A 473 21.63 -3.09 -12.84
C PHE A 473 21.47 -3.55 -11.39
N GLY A 474 22.57 -3.76 -10.66
CA GLY A 474 22.52 -4.26 -9.29
C GLY A 474 22.33 -5.78 -9.18
N ARG A 475 22.45 -6.53 -10.28
CA ARG A 475 22.30 -7.98 -10.33
C ARG A 475 23.59 -8.65 -9.87
N THR A 476 23.46 -9.61 -8.95
CA THR A 476 24.59 -10.44 -8.52
C THR A 476 24.86 -11.60 -9.48
N CYS A 477 25.92 -12.37 -9.25
CA CYS A 477 26.19 -13.60 -10.00
C CYS A 477 25.00 -14.56 -10.04
N VAL A 478 24.27 -14.69 -8.94
CA VAL A 478 23.07 -15.54 -8.82
C VAL A 478 21.98 -15.06 -9.75
N HIS A 479 21.71 -13.75 -9.78
CA HIS A 479 20.70 -13.17 -10.67
C HIS A 479 21.05 -13.42 -12.14
N LEU A 480 22.32 -13.25 -12.52
CA LEU A 480 22.78 -13.52 -13.89
C LEU A 480 22.72 -15.00 -14.25
N ALA A 481 23.10 -15.88 -13.33
CA ALA A 481 23.01 -17.31 -13.53
C ALA A 481 21.55 -17.77 -13.73
N VAL A 482 20.60 -17.22 -12.96
CA VAL A 482 19.16 -17.47 -13.16
C VAL A 482 18.70 -16.90 -14.51
N LEU A 483 19.02 -15.64 -14.82
CA LEU A 483 18.64 -14.96 -16.05
C LEU A 483 19.10 -15.71 -17.32
N HIS A 484 20.30 -16.27 -17.28
CA HIS A 484 20.90 -17.03 -18.38
C HIS A 484 20.72 -18.55 -18.24
N GLN A 485 19.87 -19.01 -17.31
CA GLN A 485 19.52 -20.43 -17.08
C GLN A 485 20.74 -21.34 -16.84
N LYS A 486 21.71 -20.87 -16.07
CA LYS A 486 22.98 -21.55 -15.74
C LYS A 486 22.88 -22.29 -14.39
N TYR A 487 22.08 -23.35 -14.35
CA TYR A 487 21.79 -24.09 -13.11
C TYR A 487 23.03 -24.75 -12.49
N ASP A 488 24.02 -25.13 -13.28
CA ASP A 488 25.26 -25.76 -12.77
C ASP A 488 26.19 -24.77 -12.06
N ILE A 489 26.06 -23.46 -12.34
CA ILE A 489 26.78 -22.39 -11.62
C ILE A 489 26.08 -22.04 -10.30
N LEU A 490 24.77 -22.27 -10.22
CA LEU A 490 23.97 -22.03 -9.02
C LEU A 490 24.15 -23.12 -7.95
N LYS A 491 24.39 -24.37 -8.38
CA LYS A 491 24.75 -25.49 -7.51
C LYS A 491 26.18 -25.33 -7.00
#